data_AF-A0A7S2IHI0-F1
#
_entry.id   AF-A0A7S2IHI0-F1
#
_cell.length_a   1.000
_cell.length_b   1.000
_cell.length_c   1.000
_cell.angle_alpha   90.00
_cell.angle_beta   90.00
_cell.angle_gamma   90.00
#
_symmetry.space_group_name_H-M   'P 1'
#
loop_
_entity.id
_entity.type
_entity.pdbx_description
1 polymer ?
#
loop_
_entity_poly.entity_id
_entity_poly.type
_entity_poly.pdbx_seq_one_letter_code
_entity_poly.pdbx_strand_id
1 'polypeptide(L)'
;QMSFHHLDVVRDPSIPQADQRGWIYGWGFSYFFTRSAWELAPIPDVEFAEDLGFIEGLLLRDVPVALVRVPSHHDGLVAHTFHAGSTSGGERLVAAVGTAVRQPGAFASILVEIRQIHMELEGV
;
A
#
# COMPACT_ATOMS: atom_id res chain seq x y z
N GLN A 1 -2.76 5.28 -19.41
CA GLN A 1 -3.69 4.14 -19.28
C GLN A 1 -3.62 3.64 -17.84
N MET A 2 -4.76 3.49 -17.16
CA MET A 2 -4.79 2.90 -15.81
C MET A 2 -4.63 1.39 -15.90
N SER A 3 -3.75 0.82 -15.09
CA SER A 3 -3.56 -0.62 -14.93
C SER A 3 -3.68 -1.01 -13.46
N PHE A 4 -4.10 -2.25 -13.21
CA PHE A 4 -4.16 -2.84 -11.87
C PHE A 4 -3.01 -3.81 -11.71
N HIS A 5 -2.35 -3.76 -10.57
CA HIS A 5 -1.23 -4.62 -10.24
C HIS A 5 -1.44 -5.21 -8.84
N HIS A 6 -1.00 -6.45 -8.66
CA HIS A 6 -0.94 -7.11 -7.36
C HIS A 6 0.52 -7.25 -6.94
N LEU A 7 0.85 -6.76 -5.75
CA LEU A 7 2.20 -6.82 -5.19
C LEU A 7 2.27 -7.90 -4.11
N ASP A 8 3.06 -8.95 -4.36
CA ASP A 8 3.48 -9.90 -3.32
C ASP A 8 4.90 -9.54 -2.88
N VAL A 9 5.03 -8.78 -1.80
CA VAL A 9 6.32 -8.23 -1.34
C VAL A 9 7.39 -9.31 -1.12
N VAL A 10 6.98 -10.52 -0.72
CA VAL A 10 7.93 -11.60 -0.41
C VAL A 10 8.39 -12.31 -1.67
N ARG A 11 7.53 -12.40 -2.69
CA ARG A 11 7.81 -13.12 -3.94
C ARG A 11 8.29 -12.22 -5.08
N ASP A 12 8.06 -10.92 -5.00
CA ASP A 12 8.44 -9.98 -6.05
C ASP A 12 9.97 -9.76 -6.05
N PRO A 13 10.68 -10.21 -7.10
CA PRO A 13 12.14 -10.11 -7.14
C PRO A 13 12.64 -8.67 -7.31
N SER A 14 11.75 -7.73 -7.62
CA SER A 14 12.11 -6.32 -7.76
C SER A 14 12.29 -5.62 -6.41
N ILE A 15 11.78 -6.18 -5.30
CA ILE A 15 11.92 -5.63 -3.96
C ILE A 15 13.14 -6.25 -3.26
N PRO A 16 14.19 -5.46 -2.94
CA PRO A 16 15.33 -5.94 -2.18
C PRO A 16 14.90 -6.48 -0.81
N GLN A 17 15.53 -7.56 -0.36
CA GLN A 17 15.20 -8.19 0.93
C GLN A 17 15.29 -7.21 2.11
N ALA A 18 16.24 -6.28 2.06
CA ALA A 18 16.41 -5.23 3.09
C ALA A 18 15.19 -4.29 3.18
N ASP A 19 14.47 -4.10 2.07
CA ASP A 19 13.35 -3.16 1.98
C ASP A 19 12.00 -3.85 2.24
N GLN A 20 11.91 -5.17 2.11
CA GLN A 20 10.67 -5.94 2.26
C GLN A 20 9.91 -5.62 3.54
N ARG A 21 10.63 -5.39 4.65
CA ARG A 21 10.01 -5.04 5.94
C ARG A 21 9.24 -3.73 5.87
N GLY A 22 9.80 -2.70 5.23
CA GLY A 22 9.12 -1.44 4.98
C GLY A 22 7.94 -1.59 4.04
N TRP A 23 8.06 -2.42 3.00
CA TRP A 23 6.96 -2.71 2.08
C TRP A 23 5.83 -3.55 2.69
N ILE A 24 6.08 -4.31 3.76
CA ILE A 24 5.07 -5.09 4.48
C ILE A 24 4.35 -4.23 5.54
N TYR A 25 5.10 -3.37 6.25
CA TYR A 25 4.61 -2.63 7.42
C TYR A 25 4.60 -1.11 7.25
N GLY A 26 4.75 -0.59 6.03
CA GLY A 26 4.83 0.86 5.74
C GLY A 26 3.64 1.43 4.96
N TRP A 27 2.45 0.83 5.10
CA TRP A 27 1.21 1.22 4.43
C TRP A 27 0.07 1.49 5.43
N GLY A 28 0.01 2.69 5.98
CA GLY A 28 -0.93 3.10 7.05
C GLY A 28 -2.40 2.92 6.72
N PHE A 29 -2.77 2.97 5.44
CA PHE A 29 -4.13 2.72 4.96
C PHE A 29 -4.57 1.25 5.06
N SER A 30 -3.68 0.32 5.40
CA SER A 30 -3.94 -1.12 5.39
C SER A 30 -4.14 -1.74 6.79
N TYR A 31 -4.11 -0.92 7.85
CA TYR A 31 -4.11 -1.43 9.22
C TYR A 31 -5.45 -1.36 9.93
N PHE A 32 -5.65 -2.30 10.85
CA PHE A 32 -6.64 -2.21 11.91
C PHE A 32 -5.92 -2.33 13.24
N PHE A 33 -6.06 -1.35 14.11
CA PHE A 33 -5.45 -1.33 15.43
C PHE A 33 -6.44 -0.83 16.48
N THR A 34 -6.20 -1.23 17.73
CA THR A 34 -7.01 -0.77 18.86
C THR A 34 -6.51 0.59 19.33
N ARG A 35 -7.40 1.37 19.96
CA ARG A 35 -7.01 2.61 20.63
C ARG A 35 -5.89 2.39 21.67
N SER A 36 -5.93 1.28 22.41
CA SER A 36 -4.90 0.93 23.38
C SER A 36 -3.53 0.68 22.74
N ALA A 37 -3.48 0.12 21.52
CA ALA A 37 -2.21 -0.05 20.79
C ALA A 37 -1.62 1.33 20.44
N TRP A 38 -2.45 2.25 19.95
CA TRP A 38 -2.06 3.63 19.68
C TRP A 38 -1.55 4.36 20.92
N GLU A 39 -2.27 4.27 22.05
CA GLU A 39 -1.87 4.95 23.28
C GLU A 39 -0.56 4.39 23.86
N LEU A 40 -0.24 3.12 23.58
CA LEU A 40 0.99 2.46 24.03
C LEU A 40 2.22 2.80 23.17
N ALA A 41 2.03 2.90 21.86
CA ALA A 41 3.06 3.29 20.90
C ALA A 41 2.40 4.17 19.81
N PRO A 42 2.36 5.50 19.98
CA PRO A 42 1.74 6.38 19.00
C PRO A 42 2.54 6.38 17.68
N ILE A 43 1.89 6.74 16.56
CA ILE A 43 2.62 7.01 15.30
C ILE A 43 3.66 8.11 15.59
N PRO A 44 4.94 7.88 15.26
CA PRO A 44 5.98 8.87 15.49
C PRO A 44 5.80 10.09 14.58
N ASP A 45 6.10 11.27 15.10
CA ASP A 45 6.16 12.52 14.34
C ASP A 45 7.48 12.58 13.55
N VAL A 46 7.48 12.02 12.35
CA VAL A 46 8.62 11.97 11.43
C VAL A 46 8.15 12.23 10.00
N GLU A 47 9.05 12.68 9.15
CA GLU A 47 8.73 13.06 7.76
C GLU A 47 8.41 11.85 6.87
N PHE A 48 9.03 10.69 7.13
CA PHE A 48 8.89 9.49 6.31
C PHE A 48 8.83 8.22 7.17
N ALA A 49 8.09 7.22 6.68
CA ALA A 49 7.99 5.88 7.26
C ALA A 49 7.43 5.85 8.69
N GLU A 50 6.55 6.79 9.00
CA GLU A 50 5.80 6.90 10.25
C GLU A 50 4.96 5.63 10.51
N ASP A 51 4.37 5.06 9.46
CA ASP A 51 3.59 3.81 9.52
C ASP A 51 4.43 2.62 9.96
N LEU A 52 5.65 2.50 9.40
CA LEU A 52 6.60 1.46 9.81
C LEU A 52 7.03 1.70 11.26
N GLY A 53 7.32 2.95 11.62
CA GLY A 53 7.71 3.32 12.98
C GLY A 53 6.66 2.95 14.02
N PHE A 54 5.36 3.09 13.69
CA PHE A 54 4.26 2.64 14.54
C PHE A 54 4.30 1.13 14.77
N ILE A 55 4.41 0.33 13.69
CA ILE A 55 4.46 -1.13 13.80
C ILE A 55 5.71 -1.61 14.56
N GLU A 56 6.88 -1.04 14.28
CA GLU A 56 8.10 -1.34 15.04
C GLU A 56 7.94 -0.98 16.53
N GLY A 57 7.30 0.16 16.82
CA GLY A 57 7.01 0.60 18.19
C GLY A 57 6.14 -0.39 18.97
N LEU A 58 5.16 -1.01 18.30
CA LEU A 58 4.32 -2.07 18.85
C LEU A 58 5.10 -3.37 19.06
N LEU A 59 5.86 -3.81 18.05
CA LEU A 59 6.67 -5.04 18.12
C LEU A 59 7.74 -4.98 19.22
N LEU A 60 8.39 -3.82 19.39
CA LEU A 60 9.37 -3.57 20.47
C LEU A 60 8.77 -3.65 21.88
N ARG A 61 7.45 -3.60 22.01
CA ARG A 61 6.70 -3.70 23.27
C ARG A 61 5.96 -5.03 23.40
N ASP A 62 6.35 -6.02 22.61
CA ASP A 62 5.73 -7.35 22.56
C ASP A 62 4.22 -7.32 22.25
N VAL A 63 3.75 -6.27 21.57
CA VAL A 63 2.36 -6.21 21.10
C VAL A 63 2.24 -7.08 19.84
N PRO A 64 1.29 -8.04 19.80
CA PRO A 64 1.11 -8.89 18.63
C PRO A 64 0.68 -8.10 17.40
N VAL A 65 1.41 -8.28 16.29
CA VAL A 65 1.06 -7.78 14.96
C VAL A 65 0.91 -8.98 14.03
N ALA A 66 -0.26 -9.10 13.39
CA ALA A 66 -0.56 -10.22 12.50
C ALA A 66 -0.85 -9.74 11.08
N LEU A 67 -0.23 -10.38 10.10
CA LEU A 67 -0.52 -10.13 8.68
C LEU A 67 -1.75 -10.94 8.27
N VAL A 68 -2.78 -10.24 7.81
CA VAL A 68 -3.99 -10.88 7.29
C VAL A 68 -3.70 -11.50 5.93
N ARG A 69 -3.98 -12.80 5.80
CA ARG A 69 -3.86 -13.53 4.53
C ARG A 69 -5.23 -13.67 3.90
N VAL A 70 -5.33 -13.34 2.61
CA VAL A 70 -6.51 -13.61 1.79
C VAL A 70 -6.39 -14.98 1.11
N PRO A 71 -7.51 -15.65 0.77
CA PRO A 71 -7.48 -17.01 0.22
C PRO A 71 -6.76 -17.13 -1.13
N SER A 72 -6.76 -16.08 -1.95
CA SER A 72 -6.18 -16.06 -3.30
C SER A 72 -5.03 -15.06 -3.39
N HIS A 73 -3.96 -15.43 -4.11
CA HIS A 73 -2.82 -14.55 -4.42
C HIS A 73 -3.14 -13.43 -5.43
N HIS A 74 -4.41 -13.28 -5.82
CA HIS A 74 -4.89 -12.21 -6.68
C HIS A 74 -5.92 -11.32 -5.98
N ASP A 75 -6.30 -11.66 -4.75
CA ASP A 75 -7.22 -10.86 -3.96
C ASP A 75 -6.45 -9.81 -3.18
N GLY A 76 -7.05 -8.64 -2.99
CA GLY A 76 -6.51 -7.56 -2.16
C GLY A 76 -7.61 -6.98 -1.28
N LEU A 77 -7.26 -6.59 -0.06
CA LEU A 77 -8.19 -5.93 0.86
C LEU A 77 -8.25 -4.42 0.64
N VAL A 78 -7.17 -3.86 0.10
CA VAL A 78 -6.97 -2.42 -0.11
C VAL A 78 -6.35 -2.20 -1.49
N ALA A 79 -6.57 -1.02 -2.07
CA ALA A 79 -5.95 -0.60 -3.32
C ALA A 79 -5.17 0.69 -3.10
N HIS A 80 -3.93 0.70 -3.56
CA HIS A 80 -3.07 1.86 -3.57
C HIS A 80 -3.00 2.43 -4.98
N THR A 81 -3.21 3.74 -5.13
CA THR A 81 -3.10 4.43 -6.42
C THR A 81 -1.85 5.28 -6.42
N PHE A 82 -1.04 5.17 -7.48
CA PHE A 82 0.08 6.07 -7.72
C PHE A 82 0.01 6.60 -9.15
N HIS A 83 0.65 7.75 -9.39
CA HIS A 83 0.78 8.36 -10.70
C HIS A 83 2.23 8.75 -10.97
N ALA A 84 2.57 9.00 -12.24
CA ALA A 84 3.94 9.33 -12.66
C ALA A 84 4.50 10.62 -12.02
N GLY A 85 3.64 11.45 -11.43
CA GLY A 85 4.00 12.65 -10.68
C GLY A 85 4.08 12.45 -9.16
N SER A 86 3.86 11.23 -8.65
CA SER A 86 3.85 10.98 -7.20
C SER A 86 5.20 11.31 -6.57
N THR A 87 5.18 12.00 -5.44
CA THR A 87 6.38 12.40 -4.68
C THR A 87 6.80 11.36 -3.63
N SER A 88 6.00 10.31 -3.40
CA SER A 88 6.32 9.18 -2.50
C SER A 88 7.60 8.45 -2.91
N GLY A 89 7.90 8.40 -4.21
CA GLY A 89 9.15 7.87 -4.79
C GLY A 89 9.31 6.35 -4.75
N GLY A 90 8.75 5.65 -3.76
CA GLY A 90 8.92 4.21 -3.55
C GLY A 90 8.47 3.36 -4.74
N GLU A 91 7.40 3.74 -5.41
CA GLU A 91 6.85 3.04 -6.58
C GLU A 91 7.72 3.18 -7.83
N ARG A 92 8.67 4.12 -7.84
CA ARG A 92 9.62 4.32 -8.94
C ARG A 92 10.93 3.56 -8.78
N LEU A 93 11.20 3.06 -7.57
CA LEU A 93 12.38 2.24 -7.27
C LEU A 93 12.27 0.83 -7.86
N VAL A 94 11.05 0.41 -8.21
CA VAL A 94 10.73 -0.86 -8.87
C VAL A 94 10.17 -0.58 -10.27
N ALA A 95 10.74 -1.22 -11.30
CA ALA A 95 10.44 -0.95 -12.71
C ALA A 95 8.94 -1.12 -13.07
N ALA A 96 8.22 -1.91 -12.28
CA ALA A 96 6.77 -1.92 -12.19
C ALA A 96 6.39 -2.46 -10.80
N VAL A 97 5.62 -1.70 -10.00
CA VAL A 97 5.13 -2.21 -8.71
C VAL A 97 4.17 -3.36 -8.96
N GLY A 98 4.59 -4.58 -8.61
CA GLY A 98 3.76 -5.77 -8.67
C GLY A 98 3.46 -6.28 -10.08
N THR A 99 2.75 -7.40 -10.13
CA THR A 99 2.35 -8.07 -11.38
C THR A 99 1.01 -7.55 -11.86
N ALA A 100 0.89 -7.25 -13.16
CA ALA A 100 -0.37 -6.81 -13.75
C ALA A 100 -1.48 -7.86 -13.54
N VAL A 101 -2.66 -7.39 -13.10
CA VAL A 101 -3.85 -8.21 -12.90
C VAL A 101 -5.03 -7.63 -13.66
N ARG A 102 -6.07 -8.46 -13.86
CA ARG A 102 -7.33 -7.97 -14.40
C ARG A 102 -7.94 -6.96 -13.43
N GLN A 103 -8.51 -5.88 -13.97
CA GLN A 103 -9.30 -4.93 -13.19
C GLN A 103 -10.34 -5.66 -12.33
N PRO A 104 -10.35 -5.48 -11.00
CA PRO A 104 -11.37 -6.05 -10.15
C PRO A 104 -12.73 -5.43 -10.44
N GLY A 105 -13.78 -6.25 -10.48
CA GLY A 105 -15.14 -5.80 -10.83
C GLY A 105 -15.67 -4.68 -9.93
N ALA A 106 -15.24 -4.65 -8.66
CA ALA A 106 -15.59 -3.61 -7.70
C ALA A 106 -15.18 -2.19 -8.15
N PHE A 107 -14.15 -2.06 -8.99
CA PHE A 107 -13.70 -0.76 -9.51
C PHE A 107 -14.41 -0.36 -10.81
N ALA A 108 -15.28 -1.20 -11.38
CA ALA A 108 -15.83 -0.94 -12.71
C ALA A 108 -16.61 0.39 -12.78
N SER A 109 -17.46 0.68 -11.79
CA SER A 109 -18.24 1.93 -11.76
C SER A 109 -17.35 3.15 -11.47
N ILE A 110 -16.51 3.07 -10.43
CA ILE A 110 -15.67 4.21 -10.02
C ILE A 110 -14.64 4.59 -11.10
N LEU A 111 -14.15 3.65 -11.89
CA LEU A 111 -13.20 3.95 -12.96
C LEU A 111 -13.82 4.71 -14.13
N VAL A 112 -15.12 4.58 -14.37
CA VAL A 112 -15.81 5.41 -15.37
C VAL A 112 -15.79 6.86 -14.91
N GLU A 113 -16.11 7.10 -13.64
CA GLU A 113 -16.11 8.43 -13.04
C GLU A 113 -14.69 9.03 -12.97
N ILE A 114 -13.69 8.26 -12.52
CA ILE A 114 -12.29 8.71 -12.49
C ILE A 114 -11.80 9.10 -13.89
N ARG A 115 -12.16 8.34 -14.93
CA ARG A 115 -11.79 8.68 -16.32
C ARG A 115 -12.44 9.97 -16.77
N GLN A 116 -13.72 10.16 -16.45
CA GLN A 116 -14.45 11.37 -16.80
C GLN A 116 -13.80 12.61 -16.17
N ILE A 117 -13.54 12.55 -14.86
CA ILE A 117 -12.86 13.64 -14.13
C ILE A 117 -11.47 13.91 -14.71
N HIS A 118 -10.70 12.86 -15.03
CA HIS A 118 -9.37 13.03 -15.61
C HIS A 118 -9.42 13.75 -16.96
N MET A 119 -10.38 13.41 -17.84
CA MET A 119 -10.55 14.09 -19.13
C MET A 119 -10.92 15.57 -18.93
N GLU A 120 -11.84 15.86 -18.01
CA GLU A 120 -12.26 17.23 -17.68
C GLU A 120 -11.10 18.10 -17.14
N LEU A 121 -10.24 17.53 -16.29
CA LEU A 121 -9.09 18.25 -15.72
C LEU A 121 -7.95 18.46 -16.73
N GLU A 122 -7.74 17.53 -17.66
CA GLU A 122 -6.73 17.67 -18.73
C GLU A 122 -7.23 18.51 -19.92
N GLY A 123 -8.50 18.93 -19.90
CA GLY A 123 -9.11 19.72 -20.97
C GLY A 123 -9.30 18.95 -22.28
N VAL A 124 -9.51 17.64 -22.19
CA VAL A 124 -9.73 16.71 -23.33
C VAL A 124 -11.18 16.28 -23.39
#